data_AF-A0AAW0MC01-F1
#
_entry.id   AF-A0AAW0MC01-F1
#
_cell.length_a   1.000
_cell.length_b   1.000
_cell.length_c   1.000
_cell.angle_alpha   90.00
_cell.angle_beta   90.00
_cell.angle_gamma   90.00
#
_symmetry.space_group_name_H-M   'P 1'
#
loop_
_entity.id
_entity.type
_entity.pdbx_description
1 polymer ?
#
loop_
_entity_poly.entity_id
_entity_poly.type
_entity_poly.pdbx_seq_one_letter_code
_entity_poly.pdbx_strand_id
1 'polypeptide(L)' 'MAQSFKALSVASVEGVVVEVWWGLVEREKPRVYNRQGHLDLVALVKRCGLKVRVVMAFHQCATGPGNPHWSI' A
#
# COMPACT_ATOMS: atom_id res chain seq x y z
N MET A 1 0.93 8.88 8.84
CA MET A 1 1.77 7.73 8.43
C MET A 1 3.21 7.80 8.94
N ALA A 2 3.97 8.89 8.73
CA ALA A 2 5.37 8.94 9.17
C ALA A 2 5.57 8.67 10.67
N GLN A 3 4.74 9.24 11.54
CA GLN A 3 4.77 8.99 12.99
C GLN A 3 4.47 7.52 13.32
N SER A 4 3.50 6.91 12.64
CA SER A 4 3.14 5.50 12.80
C SER A 4 4.30 4.57 12.42
N PHE A 5 4.98 4.81 11.29
CA PHE A 5 6.15 4.03 10.90
C PHE A 5 7.34 4.22 11.85
N LYS A 6 7.55 5.42 12.38
CA LYS A 6 8.54 5.66 13.42
C LYS A 6 8.21 4.87 14.69
N ALA A 7 6.94 4.82 15.10
CA ALA A 7 6.54 4.03 16.26
C ALA A 7 6.81 2.53 16.07
N LEU A 8 6.52 1.99 14.88
CA LEU A 8 6.84 0.58 14.54
C LEU A 8 8.35 0.32 14.58
N SER A 9 9.16 1.24 14.07
CA SER A 9 10.62 1.14 14.12
C SER A 9 11.14 1.15 15.56
N VAL A 10 10.64 2.05 16.41
CA VAL A 10 11.00 2.09 17.86
C VAL A 10 10.57 0.81 18.57
N ALA A 11 9.43 0.24 18.18
CA ALA A 11 8.95 -1.05 18.67
C ALA A 11 9.73 -2.26 18.11
N SER A 12 10.83 -2.05 17.36
CA SER A 12 11.67 -3.10 16.78
C SER A 12 10.94 -4.05 15.84
N VAL A 13 9.86 -3.58 15.18
CA VAL A 13 9.20 -4.33 14.10
C VAL A 13 10.13 -4.39 12.89
N GLU A 14 10.28 -5.59 12.30
CA GLU A 14 11.21 -5.80 11.18
C GLU A 14 10.82 -5.02 9.92
N GLY A 15 9.53 -4.92 9.62
CA GLY A 15 9.04 -4.28 8.42
C GLY A 15 7.53 -4.31 8.28
N VAL A 16 7.05 -3.85 7.13
CA VAL A 16 5.63 -3.81 6.79
C VAL A 16 5.36 -4.48 5.44
N VAL A 17 4.15 -4.98 5.28
CA VAL A 17 3.63 -5.46 4.00
C VAL A 17 2.79 -4.35 3.39
N VAL A 18 3.04 -4.04 2.12
CA VAL A 18 2.29 -3.05 1.34
C VAL A 18 1.69 -3.73 0.12
N GLU A 19 0.37 -3.61 -0.02
CA GLU A 19 -0.33 -4.07 -1.22
C GLU A 19 -0.27 -3.00 -2.31
N VAL A 20 0.21 -3.40 -3.49
CA VAL A 20 0.19 -2.58 -4.70
C VAL A 20 -0.98 -3.06 -5.55
N TRP A 21 -2.06 -2.28 -5.50
CA TRP A 21 -3.33 -2.62 -6.13
C TRP A 21 -3.29 -2.40 -7.64
N TRP A 22 -3.53 -3.45 -8.41
CA TRP A 22 -3.57 -3.36 -9.87
C TRP A 22 -4.57 -2.32 -10.35
N GLY A 23 -5.78 -2.29 -9.78
CA GLY A 23 -6.84 -1.33 -10.15
C GLY A 23 -6.54 0.14 -9.81
N LEU A 24 -5.53 0.42 -8.97
CA LEU A 24 -5.03 1.79 -8.75
C LEU A 24 -3.86 2.10 -9.69
N VAL A 25 -2.98 1.12 -9.90
CA VAL A 25 -1.78 1.30 -10.72
C VAL A 25 -2.11 1.41 -12.19
N GLU A 26 -3.04 0.61 -12.72
CA GLU A 26 -3.43 0.57 -14.14
C GLU A 26 -4.89 1.02 -14.33
N ARG A 27 -5.30 2.04 -13.58
CA ARG A 27 -6.70 2.51 -13.56
C ARG A 27 -7.17 3.12 -14.87
N GLU A 28 -6.29 3.88 -15.53
CA GLU A 28 -6.69 4.77 -16.63
C GLU A 28 -6.94 4.00 -17.94
N LYS A 29 -5.93 3.25 -18.38
CA LYS A 29 -5.94 2.47 -19.63
C LYS A 29 -4.97 1.31 -19.53
N PRO A 30 -5.18 0.21 -20.29
CA PRO A 30 -4.20 -0.87 -20.39
C PRO A 30 -2.81 -0.33 -20.74
N ARG A 31 -1.80 -0.79 -19.99
CA ARG A 31 -0.38 -0.44 -20.06
C ARG A 31 -0.03 1.00 -19.67
N VAL A 32 -0.94 1.75 -19.06
CA VAL A 32 -0.68 3.07 -18.47
C VAL A 32 -0.61 2.92 -16.96
N TYR A 33 0.62 2.96 -16.42
CA TYR A 33 0.88 2.69 -15.00
C TYR A 33 1.17 3.97 -14.21
N ASN A 34 0.33 4.29 -13.23
CA ASN A 34 0.63 5.28 -12.20
C ASN A 34 1.05 4.57 -10.90
N ARG A 35 2.34 4.63 -10.56
CA ARG A 35 2.91 3.99 -9.37
C ARG A 35 3.34 4.99 -8.30
N GLN A 36 3.15 6.30 -8.52
CA GLN A 36 3.81 7.34 -7.74
C GLN A 36 3.45 7.25 -6.25
N GLY A 37 2.16 7.12 -5.92
CA GLY A 37 1.73 7.02 -4.51
C GLY A 37 2.33 5.81 -3.77
N HIS A 38 2.49 4.68 -4.45
CA HIS A 38 3.15 3.50 -3.86
C HIS A 38 4.66 3.72 -3.70
N LEU A 39 5.32 4.36 -4.67
CA LEU A 39 6.74 4.70 -4.58
C LEU A 39 7.02 5.66 -3.41
N ASP A 40 6.19 6.68 -3.23
CA ASP A 40 6.30 7.64 -2.13
C ASP A 40 6.11 6.95 -0.76
N LEU A 41 5.16 6.01 -0.67
CA LEU A 41 4.94 5.21 0.52
C LEU A 41 6.14 4.32 0.85
N VAL A 42 6.64 3.57 -0.14
CA VAL A 42 7.82 2.70 0.03
C VAL A 42 9.04 3.53 0.44
N ALA A 43 9.23 4.71 -0.17
CA ALA A 43 10.30 5.62 0.20
C ALA A 43 10.16 6.10 1.65
N LEU A 44 8.94 6.44 2.10
CA LEU A 44 8.70 6.83 3.49
C LEU A 44 9.02 5.70 4.47
N VAL A 45 8.57 4.48 4.19
CA VAL A 45 8.84 3.31 5.06
C VAL A 45 10.34 3.05 5.16
N LYS A 46 11.06 3.08 4.03
CA LYS A 46 12.53 2.92 4.01
C LYS A 46 13.24 4.01 4.80
N ARG A 47 12.81 5.28 4.70
CA ARG A 47 13.36 6.39 5.51
C ARG A 47 13.13 6.20 7.02
N CYS A 48 12.11 5.43 7.41
CA CYS A 48 11.87 5.05 8.80
C CYS A 48 12.65 3.80 9.25
N GLY A 49 13.55 3.25 8.42
CA GLY A 49 14.41 2.12 8.80
C GLY A 49 13.70 0.76 8.79
N LEU A 50 12.51 0.65 8.19
CA LEU A 50 11.73 -0.58 8.13
C LEU A 50 11.94 -1.31 6.80
N LYS A 51 11.94 -2.65 6.82
CA LYS A 51 11.86 -3.45 5.59
C LYS A 51 10.47 -3.32 4.95
N VAL A 52 10.41 -3.50 3.64
CA VAL A 52 9.16 -3.48 2.87
C VAL A 52 9.04 -4.77 2.10
N ARG A 53 7.92 -5.49 2.30
CA ARG A 53 7.47 -6.54 1.38
C ARG A 53 6.31 -6.00 0.57
N VAL A 54 6.39 -6.13 -0.75
CA VAL A 54 5.32 -5.72 -1.66
C VAL A 54 4.52 -6.94 -2.09
N VAL A 55 3.20 -6.84 -2.02
CA VAL A 55 2.26 -7.81 -2.60
C VAL A 55 1.63 -7.17 -3.84
N MET A 56 1.70 -7.87 -4.97
CA MET A 56 1.04 -7.44 -6.20
C MET A 56 -0.42 -7.90 -6.15
N ALA A 57 -1.32 -6.98 -5.82
CA ALA A 57 -2.73 -7.28 -5.58
C ALA A 57 -3.53 -7.23 -6.90
N PHE A 58 -3.61 -8.37 -7.58
CA PHE A 58 -4.48 -8.62 -8.73
C PHE A 58 -5.88 -9.10 -8.30
N HIS A 59 -6.47 -8.40 -7.34
CA HIS A 59 -7.80 -8.68 -6.82
C HIS A 59 -8.47 -7.37 -6.39
N GLN A 60 -9.79 -7.40 -6.21
CA GLN A 60 -10.57 -6.25 -5.73
C GLN A 60 -10.53 -6.17 -4.20
N CYS A 61 -10.45 -4.96 -3.66
CA CYS A 61 -10.55 -4.71 -2.22
C CYS A 61 -12.00 -4.61 -1.75
N ALA A 62 -12.25 -4.98 -0.49
CA ALA A 62 -13.41 -4.55 0.28
C ALA A 62 -14.79 -4.98 -0.30
N THR A 63 -14.93 -6.23 -0.71
CA THR A 63 -16.19 -6.81 -1.21
C THR A 63 -17.14 -7.29 -0.09
N GLY A 64 -16.93 -6.88 1.17
CA GLY A 64 -17.62 -7.43 2.34
C GLY A 64 -18.61 -6.48 3.03
N PRO A 65 -19.49 -7.01 3.90
CA PRO A 65 -20.42 -6.22 4.71
C PRO A 65 -19.62 -5.36 5.71
N GLY A 66 -19.48 -4.07 5.40
CA GLY A 66 -18.63 -3.14 6.14
C GLY A 66 -17.92 -2.11 5.26
N ASN A 67 -17.84 -2.35 3.94
CA ASN A 67 -17.40 -1.32 3.00
C ASN A 67 -18.55 -0.33 2.73
N PRO A 68 -18.36 1.00 2.89
CA PRO A 68 -19.37 1.99 2.50
C PRO A 68 -19.75 1.94 1.00
N HIS A 69 -18.96 1.27 0.17
CA HIS A 69 -19.18 1.10 -1.26
C HIS A 69 -19.58 -0.33 -1.66
N TRP A 70 -20.03 -1.18 -0.72
CA TRP A 70 -20.33 -2.59 -1.03
C TRP A 70 -21.59 -2.80 -1.89
N SER A 71 -22.52 -1.84 -1.93
CA SER A 71 -23.83 -1.96 -2.61
C SER A 71 -23.97 -1.16 -3.90
N ILE A 72 -22.88 -0.59 -4.44
CA ILE A 72 -22.90 0.17 -5.71
C ILE A 72 -22.28 -0.63 -6.84
#